data_AF-A0A8S9XM62-F1
#
_entry.id   AF-A0A8S9XM62-F1
#
_cell.length_a   1.000
_cell.length_b   1.000
_cell.length_c   1.000
_cell.angle_alpha   90.00
_cell.angle_beta   90.00
_cell.angle_gamma   90.00
#
_symmetry.space_group_name_H-M   'P 1'
#
loop_
_entity.id
_entity.type
_entity.pdbx_description
1 polymer ?
#
loop_
_entity_poly.entity_id
_entity_poly.type
_entity_poly.pdbx_seq_one_letter_code
_entity_poly.pdbx_strand_id
1 'polypeptide(L)' 'MQLQERTRASQVLASRESLELSVTLGLACLVSDDFVFPPAEFKISKVAPPSWSKPRTQFPPPFTVYLRFKLYLPSLRGTR' A
#
# COMPACT_ATOMS: atom_id res chain seq x y z
N MET A 1 -3.55 9.09 19.25
CA MET A 1 -2.30 9.22 18.46
C MET A 1 -1.87 7.84 17.93
N GLN A 2 -2.63 7.25 17.00
CA GLN A 2 -2.38 5.90 16.45
C GLN A 2 -2.54 5.88 14.92
N LEU A 3 -2.16 6.98 14.24
CA LEU A 3 -2.35 7.15 12.79
C LEU A 3 -1.03 7.22 12.02
N GLN A 4 0.07 6.77 12.64
CA GLN A 4 1.43 7.06 12.18
C GLN A 4 2.28 5.79 11.97
N GLU A 5 1.68 4.67 11.66
CA GLU A 5 2.42 3.57 11.03
C GLU A 5 2.29 3.74 9.51
N ARG A 6 3.19 4.58 8.99
CA ARG A 6 3.19 5.06 7.61
C ARG A 6 4.04 4.14 6.73
N THR A 7 3.44 3.59 5.69
CA THR A 7 4.17 2.84 4.65
C THR A 7 5.09 3.80 3.89
N ARG A 8 6.39 3.80 4.18
CA ARG A 8 7.38 4.75 3.59
C ARG A 8 7.35 4.78 2.05
N ALA A 9 7.01 3.66 1.42
CA ALA A 9 6.99 3.54 -0.04
C ALA A 9 5.93 4.44 -0.72
N SER A 10 4.73 4.59 -0.15
CA SER A 10 3.72 5.50 -0.73
C SER A 10 4.14 6.97 -0.56
N GLN A 11 4.82 7.30 0.54
CA GLN A 11 5.35 8.66 0.77
C GLN A 11 6.45 9.03 -0.24
N VAL A 12 7.35 8.09 -0.54
CA VAL A 12 8.40 8.31 -1.56
C VAL A 12 7.77 8.57 -2.93
N LEU A 13 6.77 7.78 -3.33
CA LEU A 13 6.05 8.00 -4.58
C LEU A 13 5.31 9.34 -4.60
N ALA A 14 4.57 9.66 -3.55
CA ALA A 14 3.88 10.93 -3.44
C ALA A 14 4.83 12.13 -3.50
N SER A 15 6.01 12.03 -2.87
CA SER A 15 7.02 13.09 -2.92
C SER A 15 7.64 13.26 -4.31
N ARG A 16 7.88 12.17 -5.04
CA ARG A 16 8.41 12.23 -6.41
C ARG A 16 7.41 12.82 -7.39
N GLU A 17 6.14 12.47 -7.24
CA GLU A 17 5.05 12.89 -8.13
C GLU A 17 4.38 14.20 -7.67
N SER A 18 4.95 14.89 -6.67
CA SER A 18 4.41 16.15 -6.11
C SER A 18 2.93 16.05 -5.68
N LEU A 19 2.52 14.91 -5.12
CA LEU A 19 1.16 14.67 -4.66
C LEU A 19 0.95 15.26 -3.25
N GLU A 20 0.16 16.34 -3.16
CA GLU A 20 -0.13 17.05 -1.91
C GLU A 20 -0.83 16.17 -0.86
N LEU A 21 -1.66 15.22 -1.30
CA LEU A 21 -2.50 14.38 -0.44
C LEU A 21 -1.82 13.06 -0.01
N SER A 22 -0.50 13.08 0.18
CA SER A 22 0.33 11.91 0.52
C SER A 22 -0.15 11.08 1.72
N VAL A 23 -0.79 11.72 2.70
CA VAL A 23 -1.36 11.07 3.90
C VAL A 23 -2.61 10.22 3.62
N THR A 24 -3.29 10.48 2.51
CA THR A 24 -4.46 9.71 2.07
C THR A 24 -4.10 8.64 1.04
N LEU A 25 -2.82 8.44 0.73
CA LEU A 25 -2.37 7.47 -0.26
C LEU A 25 -1.78 6.22 0.41
N GLY A 26 -2.19 5.06 -0.07
CA GLY A 26 -1.70 3.76 0.37
C GLY A 26 -1.32 2.88 -0.81
N LEU A 27 -0.39 1.96 -0.59
CA LEU A 27 -0.14 0.86 -1.51
C LEU A 27 -1.10 -0.28 -1.18
N ALA A 28 -1.78 -0.80 -2.19
CA ALA A 28 -2.68 -1.94 -2.10
C ALA A 28 -2.25 -3.04 -3.07
N CYS A 29 -2.56 -4.28 -2.74
CA CYS A 29 -2.39 -5.43 -3.62
C CYS A 29 -3.72 -6.15 -3.80
N LEU A 30 -3.91 -6.76 -4.96
CA LEU A 30 -5.08 -7.60 -5.22
C LEU A 30 -4.86 -8.99 -4.61
N VAL A 31 -5.71 -9.39 -3.68
CA VAL A 31 -5.69 -10.68 -2.99
C VAL A 31 -7.09 -11.25 -3.07
N SER A 32 -7.25 -12.41 -3.72
CA SER A 32 -8.55 -13.08 -3.86
C SER A 32 -9.67 -12.14 -4.37
N ASP A 33 -9.36 -11.37 -5.42
CA ASP A 33 -10.23 -10.37 -6.04
C ASP A 33 -10.61 -9.15 -5.19
N ASP A 34 -9.99 -8.96 -4.03
CA ASP A 34 -10.17 -7.76 -3.20
C ASP A 34 -8.85 -6.97 -3.01
N PHE A 35 -8.96 -5.67 -2.78
CA PHE A 35 -7.83 -4.79 -2.53
C PHE A 35 -7.50 -4.73 -1.05
N VAL A 36 -6.34 -5.29 -0.71
CA VAL A 36 -5.83 -5.27 0.67
C VAL A 36 -4.74 -4.23 0.79
N PHE A 37 -4.84 -3.37 1.81
CA PHE A 37 -3.76 -2.50 2.25
C PHE A 37 -2.90 -3.25 3.28
N PRO A 38 -1.73 -3.79 2.91
CA PRO A 38 -0.85 -4.46 3.87
C PRO A 38 -0.44 -3.48 4.99
N PRO A 39 -0.21 -3.99 6.23
CA PRO A 39 0.28 -3.17 7.34
C PRO A 39 1.59 -2.46 6.99
N ALA A 40 1.89 -1.33 7.63
CA ALA A 40 3.06 -0.52 7.26
C ALA A 40 4.39 -1.20 7.58
N GLU A 41 4.38 -2.15 8.51
CA GLU A 41 5.52 -2.97 8.93
C GLU A 41 5.81 -4.08 7.92
N PHE A 42 4.86 -4.37 7.01
CA PHE A 42 5.07 -5.36 5.96
C PHE A 42 5.99 -4.82 4.88
N LYS A 43 7.19 -5.41 4.81
CA LYS A 43 8.07 -5.24 3.65
C LYS A 43 7.36 -5.83 2.43
N ILE A 44 7.35 -5.10 1.31
CA ILE A 44 6.76 -5.58 0.06
C ILE A 44 7.38 -6.92 -0.37
N SER A 45 8.65 -7.17 -0.03
CA SER A 45 9.31 -8.46 -0.26
C SER A 45 8.67 -9.67 0.44
N LYS A 46 7.80 -9.47 1.43
CA LYS A 46 7.08 -10.54 2.12
C LYS A 46 5.77 -10.93 1.43
N VAL A 47 5.17 -10.02 0.67
CA VAL A 47 3.94 -10.24 -0.11
C VAL A 47 4.21 -10.41 -1.60
N ALA A 48 5.33 -9.89 -2.08
CA ALA A 48 5.75 -10.08 -3.45
C ALA A 48 6.11 -11.55 -3.71
N PRO A 49 5.74 -12.10 -4.88
CA PRO A 49 6.21 -13.41 -5.31
C PRO A 49 7.74 -13.49 -5.26
N PRO A 50 8.33 -14.65 -4.91
CA PRO A 50 9.77 -14.85 -4.91
C PRO A 50 10.43 -14.47 -6.25
N SER A 51 9.69 -14.59 -7.36
CA SER A 51 10.11 -14.24 -8.72
C SER A 51 10.37 -12.75 -8.95
N TRP A 52 9.96 -11.85 -8.05
CA TRP A 52 10.25 -10.41 -8.17
C TRP A 52 11.71 -10.06 -7.83
N SER A 53 12.37 -10.93 -7.06
CA SER A 53 13.79 -10.80 -6.70
C SER A 53 14.74 -11.44 -7.70
N LYS A 54 14.22 -12.21 -8.67
CA LYS A 54 15.00 -12.98 -9.65
C LYS A 54 14.73 -12.46 -11.06
N PRO A 55 15.73 -12.48 -11.96
CA PRO A 55 15.54 -12.08 -13.35
C PRO A 55 14.44 -12.92 -14.03
N ARG A 56 13.59 -12.20 -14.75
CA ARG A 56 12.29 -12.58 -15.35
C ARG A 56 12.43 -13.78 -16.30
N THR A 57 12.45 -15.00 -15.76
CA THR A 57 12.66 -16.22 -16.57
C THR A 57 11.48 -17.19 -16.54
N GLN A 58 10.56 -17.11 -15.57
CA GLN A 58 9.34 -17.92 -15.55
C GLN A 58 8.17 -17.10 -14.99
N PHE A 59 7.08 -17.01 -15.76
CA PHE A 59 5.92 -16.14 -15.53
C PHE A 59 4.80 -16.86 -14.77
N PRO A 60 4.64 -16.67 -13.45
CA PRO A 60 3.31 -16.56 -12.85
C PRO A 60 2.71 -15.18 -13.17
N PRO A 61 1.38 -14.98 -13.03
CA PRO A 61 0.77 -13.67 -13.26
C PRO A 61 1.49 -12.57 -12.45
N PRO A 62 1.70 -11.39 -13.04
CA PRO A 62 2.43 -10.31 -12.38
C PRO A 62 1.67 -9.86 -11.13
N PHE A 63 2.27 -10.05 -9.96
CA PHE A 63 1.79 -9.40 -8.75
C PHE A 63 1.88 -7.89 -8.94
N THR A 64 0.72 -7.25 -8.94
CA THR A 64 0.59 -5.81 -9.21
C THR A 64 0.30 -5.08 -7.91
N VAL A 65 1.05 -4.01 -7.67
CA VAL A 65 0.81 -3.08 -6.56
C VAL A 65 0.14 -1.83 -7.11
N TYR A 66 -0.91 -1.40 -6.45
CA TYR A 66 -1.73 -0.26 -6.83
C TYR A 66 -1.54 0.87 -5.83
N LEU A 67 -1.39 2.10 -6.31
CA LEU A 67 -1.51 3.29 -5.48
C LEU A 67 -2.99 3.66 -5.39
N ARG A 68 -3.57 3.67 -4.18
CA ARG A 68 -4.99 3.96 -3.96
C ARG A 68 -5.20 4.95 -2.83
N PHE A 69 -6.31 5.68 -2.88
CA PHE A 69 -6.76 6.50 -1.77
C PHE A 69 -7.26 5.62 -0.61
N LYS A 70 -6.72 5.88 0.59
CA LYS A 70 -7.10 5.29 1.86
C LYS A 70 -7.71 6.39 2.72
N LEU A 71 -9.04 6.44 2.74
CA LEU A 71 -9.79 7.41 3.52
C LEU A 71 -9.99 6.86 4.93
N TYR A 72 -9.52 7.63 5.92
CA TYR A 72 -9.79 7.32 7.32
C TYR A 72 -11.06 8.05 7.73
N LEU A 73 -12.14 7.30 7.94
CA LEU A 73 -13.33 7.87 8.55
C LEU A 73 -13.03 8.12 10.03
N PRO A 74 -13.24 9.34 10.54
CA PRO A 74 -13.14 9.57 11.98
C PRO A 74 -14.12 8.65 12.70
N SER A 75 -13.72 8.14 13.86
CA SER A 75 -14.58 7.30 14.68
C SER A 75 -15.89 8.04 14.97
N LEU A 76 -17.03 7.46 14.61
CA LEU A 76 -18.36 7.99 14.94
C LEU A 76 -18.65 7.97 16.46
N ARG A 77 -17.74 7.42 17.27
CA ARG A 77 -17.84 7.44 18.73
C ARG A 77 -17.46 8.84 19.23
N GLY A 78 -18.41 9.77 19.19
CA GLY A 78 -18.22 11.11 19.72
C GLY A 78 -19.25 12.16 19.29
N THR A 79 -20.12 11.89 18.32
CA THR A 79 -21.28 12.74 18.05
C THR A 79 -22.38 12.42 19.07
N ARG A 80 -22.38 13.14 20.18
CA ARG A 80 -23.50 13.25 21.10
C ARG A 80 -23.81 14.71 21.35
#